data_AF-W4UXY9-F1
#
_entry.id   AF-W4UXY9-F1
#
_cell.length_a   1.000
_cell.length_b   1.000
_cell.length_c   1.000
_cell.angle_alpha   90.00
_cell.angle_beta   90.00
_cell.angle_gamma   90.00
#
_symmetry.space_group_name_H-M   'P 1'
#
loop_
_entity.id
_entity.type
_entity.pdbx_description
1 polymer ?
#
loop_
_entity_poly.entity_id
_entity_poly.type
_entity_poly.pdbx_seq_one_letter_code
_entity_poly.pdbx_strand_id
1 'polypeptide(L)'
;MVFFGRKATADAKESVSHVGFYLGDQKFIHALGDVHISSFNPTDANYDAFNTGRLLFAVRFLPYINKEKGLNTTDLNPYYN
;
A
#
# COMPACT_ATOMS: atom_id res chain seq x y z
N MET A 1 -2.22 -2.92 3.54
CA MET A 1 -1.50 -2.20 2.47
C MET A 1 -1.30 -0.76 2.91
N VAL A 2 -0.18 -0.16 2.56
CA VAL A 2 0.15 1.26 2.77
C VAL A 2 0.25 1.93 1.40
N PHE A 3 -0.34 3.11 1.26
CA PHE A 3 -0.45 3.82 -0.02
C PHE A 3 0.27 5.15 0.03
N PHE A 4 0.93 5.48 -1.07
CA PHE A 4 1.78 6.65 -1.20
C PHE A 4 1.43 7.46 -2.44
N GLY A 5 1.58 8.77 -2.35
CA GLY A 5 1.36 9.64 -3.49
C GLY A 5 1.27 11.11 -3.13
N ARG A 6 0.33 11.81 -3.76
CA ARG A 6 0.10 13.24 -3.55
C ARG A 6 -1.20 13.42 -2.78
N LYS A 7 -1.13 14.09 -1.63
CA LYS A 7 -2.31 14.49 -0.86
C LYS A 7 -3.19 15.43 -1.67
N ALA A 8 -4.49 15.46 -1.36
CA ALA A 8 -5.39 16.44 -1.95
C ALA A 8 -4.95 17.88 -1.61
N THR A 9 -5.17 18.78 -2.56
CA THR A 9 -5.10 20.24 -2.38
C THR A 9 -6.46 20.84 -2.73
N ALA A 10 -6.64 22.15 -2.58
CA ALA A 10 -7.88 22.82 -2.98
C ALA A 10 -8.21 22.60 -4.47
N ASP A 11 -7.17 22.55 -5.32
CA ASP A 11 -7.31 22.49 -6.78
C ASP A 11 -7.12 21.08 -7.35
N ALA A 12 -6.71 20.10 -6.54
CA ALA A 12 -6.40 18.75 -7.01
C ALA A 12 -6.81 17.65 -6.03
N LYS A 13 -7.40 16.58 -6.56
CA LYS A 13 -7.71 15.38 -5.78
C LYS A 13 -6.44 14.65 -5.35
N GLU A 14 -6.58 13.92 -4.24
CA GLU A 14 -5.58 12.95 -3.80
C GLU A 14 -5.31 11.92 -4.89
N SER A 15 -4.04 11.55 -5.05
CA SER A 15 -3.60 10.63 -6.09
C SER A 15 -2.63 9.62 -5.51
N VAL A 16 -3.03 8.36 -5.54
CA VAL A 16 -2.19 7.20 -5.22
C VAL A 16 -1.26 6.92 -6.40
N SER A 17 0.02 6.72 -6.12
CA SER A 17 1.05 6.44 -7.14
C SER A 17 1.95 5.25 -6.79
N HIS A 18 1.98 4.83 -5.53
CA HIS A 18 2.78 3.70 -5.08
C HIS A 18 2.09 2.97 -3.92
N VAL A 19 2.44 1.69 -3.72
CA VAL A 19 1.84 0.83 -2.71
C VAL A 19 2.84 -0.18 -2.13
N GLY A 20 2.63 -0.56 -0.88
CA GLY A 20 3.39 -1.62 -0.21
C GLY A 20 2.54 -2.42 0.79
N PHE A 21 3.09 -3.53 1.26
CA PHE A 21 2.53 -4.31 2.37
C PHE A 21 3.23 -3.94 3.66
N TYR A 22 2.46 -3.49 4.65
CA TYR A 22 2.98 -3.14 5.97
C TYR A 22 3.31 -4.40 6.76
N LEU A 23 4.48 -4.42 7.40
CA LEU A 23 5.02 -5.56 8.13
C LEU A 23 4.94 -5.41 9.65
N GLY A 24 4.57 -4.23 10.16
CA GLY A 24 4.81 -3.85 11.56
C GLY A 24 6.14 -3.15 11.72
N ASP A 25 6.43 -2.66 12.94
CA ASP A 25 7.70 -2.01 13.30
C ASP A 25 8.17 -0.93 12.32
N GLN A 26 7.24 -0.13 11.80
CA GLN A 26 7.52 0.92 10.81
C GLN A 26 8.15 0.40 9.50
N LYS A 27 8.00 -0.89 9.17
CA LYS A 27 8.55 -1.50 7.96
C LYS A 27 7.47 -1.87 6.96
N PHE A 28 7.84 -1.86 5.69
CA PHE A 28 6.98 -2.29 4.60
C PHE A 28 7.80 -2.92 3.48
N ILE A 29 7.21 -3.91 2.81
CA ILE A 29 7.76 -4.52 1.59
C ILE A 29 7.03 -3.94 0.37
N HIS A 30 7.79 -3.58 -0.65
CA HIS A 30 7.27 -2.96 -1.87
C HIS A 30 8.18 -3.26 -3.07
N ALA A 31 7.68 -2.97 -4.28
CA ALA A 31 8.45 -3.08 -5.52
C ALA A 31 8.67 -1.69 -6.12
N LEU A 32 9.88 -1.16 -6.01
CA LEU A 32 10.29 0.10 -6.63
C LEU A 32 11.70 -0.10 -7.21
N GLY A 33 11.78 -0.56 -8.46
CA GLY A 33 12.99 -1.12 -9.05
C GLY A 33 13.02 -2.64 -8.87
N ASP A 34 13.23 -3.11 -7.64
CA ASP A 34 13.15 -4.52 -7.22
C ASP A 34 12.26 -4.68 -5.98
N VAL A 35 12.12 -5.91 -5.48
CA VAL A 35 11.39 -6.21 -4.25
C VAL A 35 12.33 -6.10 -3.05
N HIS A 36 12.04 -5.17 -2.15
CA HIS A 36 12.84 -4.97 -0.93
C HIS A 36 11.99 -4.45 0.23
N ILE A 37 12.59 -4.45 1.42
CA ILE A 37 12.00 -3.92 2.64
C ILE A 37 12.55 -2.52 2.88
N SER A 38 11.63 -1.58 3.08
CA SER A 38 11.92 -0.20 3.46
C SER A 38 11.33 0.12 4.83
N SER A 39 11.87 1.16 5.45
CA SER A 39 11.43 1.64 6.77
C SER A 39 10.90 3.07 6.69
N PHE A 40 9.89 3.37 7.50
CA PHE A 40 9.42 4.73 7.79
C PHE A 40 10.28 5.42 8.86
N ASN A 41 11.12 4.70 9.58
CA ASN A 41 11.93 5.24 10.67
C ASN A 41 13.23 5.85 10.13
N PRO A 42 13.49 7.16 10.33
CA PRO A 42 14.71 7.83 9.84
C PRO A 42 16.04 7.28 10.37
N THR A 43 16.01 6.53 11.48
CA THR A 43 17.24 5.94 12.06
C THR A 43 17.60 4.58 11.46
N ASP A 44 16.71 3.98 10.67
CA ASP A 44 16.95 2.65 10.10
C ASP A 44 17.81 2.77 8.84
N ALA A 45 18.70 1.79 8.62
CA ALA A 45 19.58 1.78 7.45
C ALA A 45 18.83 1.73 6.11
N ASN A 46 17.60 1.19 6.11
CA ASN A 46 16.71 1.10 4.96
C ASN A 46 15.57 2.15 5.03
N TYR A 47 15.82 3.30 5.65
CA TYR A 47 14.86 4.40 5.66
C TYR A 47 14.54 4.90 4.25
N ASP A 48 13.25 4.92 3.90
CA ASP A 48 12.77 5.45 2.63
C ASP A 48 12.12 6.83 2.84
N ALA A 49 12.96 7.86 2.78
CA ALA A 49 12.53 9.24 2.95
C ALA A 49 11.49 9.68 1.90
N PHE A 50 11.65 9.22 0.66
CA PHE A 50 10.81 9.63 -0.46
C PHE A 50 9.37 9.14 -0.29
N ASN A 51 9.18 7.86 0.01
CA ASN A 51 7.85 7.32 0.26
C ASN A 51 7.31 7.76 1.62
N THR A 52 8.13 7.88 2.67
CA THR A 52 7.68 8.37 3.98
C THR A 52 7.03 9.76 3.88
N GLY A 53 7.66 10.69 3.16
CA GLY A 53 7.10 12.04 2.93
C GLY A 53 5.82 12.05 2.08
N ARG A 54 5.47 10.94 1.44
CA ARG A 54 4.35 10.78 0.52
C ARG A 54 3.30 9.80 1.03
N LEU A 55 3.39 9.34 2.27
CA LEU A 55 2.40 8.44 2.87
C LEU A 55 1.01 9.12 2.89
N LEU A 56 0.01 8.41 2.39
CA LEU A 56 -1.38 8.85 2.36
C LEU A 56 -2.19 8.17 3.46
N PHE A 57 -2.38 6.85 3.36
CA PHE A 57 -3.19 6.05 4.28
C PHE A 57 -2.86 4.56 4.19
N ALA A 58 -3.46 3.76 5.07
CA ALA A 58 -3.38 2.30 5.05
C ALA A 58 -4.78 1.67 4.91
N VAL A 59 -4.84 0.49 4.28
CA VAL A 59 -6.08 -0.30 4.12
C VAL A 59 -5.84 -1.73 4.61
N ARG A 60 -6.79 -2.25 5.39
CA ARG A 60 -6.84 -3.65 5.83
C ARG A 60 -7.87 -4.42 5.00
N PHE A 61 -7.44 -5.10 3.94
CA PHE A 61 -8.35 -5.73 2.97
C PHE A 61 -8.64 -7.22 3.25
N LEU A 62 -7.72 -7.96 3.89
CA LEU A 62 -7.86 -9.41 4.12
C LEU A 62 -9.19 -9.84 4.80
N PRO A 63 -9.74 -9.12 5.80
CA PRO A 63 -11.02 -9.49 6.41
C PRO A 63 -12.23 -9.44 5.48
N TYR A 64 -12.10 -8.83 4.30
CA TYR A 64 -13.18 -8.53 3.36
C TYR A 64 -13.12 -9.36 2.06
N ILE A 65 -12.16 -10.29 1.94
CA ILE A 65 -12.13 -11.24 0.82
C ILE A 65 -13.45 -12.04 0.80
N ASN A 66 -14.07 -12.14 -0.38
CA ASN A 66 -15.38 -12.74 -0.64
C ASN A 66 -16.59 -12.03 0.03
N LYS A 67 -16.39 -10.86 0.64
CA LYS A 67 -17.46 -10.08 1.29
C LYS A 67 -17.77 -8.77 0.55
N GLU A 68 -16.90 -8.35 -0.36
CA GLU A 68 -17.06 -7.13 -1.14
C GLU A 68 -16.84 -7.40 -2.64
N LYS A 69 -17.55 -6.66 -3.49
CA LYS A 69 -17.41 -6.77 -4.94
C LYS A 69 -15.98 -6.39 -5.35
N GLY A 70 -15.32 -7.27 -6.10
CA GLY A 70 -13.95 -7.05 -6.60
C GLY A 70 -12.84 -7.64 -5.71
N LEU A 71 -13.18 -8.23 -4.56
CA LEU A 71 -12.24 -8.96 -3.70
C LEU A 71 -12.74 -10.40 -3.54
N ASN A 72 -12.22 -11.33 -4.34
CA ASN A 72 -12.67 -12.72 -4.32
C ASN A 72 -11.56 -13.74 -4.59
N THR A 73 -11.81 -14.97 -4.18
CA THR A 73 -11.00 -16.16 -4.50
C THR A 73 -11.51 -16.81 -5.79
N THR A 74 -10.68 -17.62 -6.46
CA THR A 74 -11.00 -18.19 -7.78
C THR A 74 -12.22 -19.10 -7.78
N ASP A 75 -12.47 -19.82 -6.69
CA ASP A 75 -13.65 -20.67 -6.49
C ASP A 75 -14.98 -19.89 -6.43
N LEU A 76 -14.94 -18.59 -6.09
CA LEU A 76 -16.11 -17.71 -6.01
C LEU A 76 -16.12 -16.60 -7.07
N ASN A 77 -15.12 -16.58 -7.95
CA ASN A 77 -15.02 -15.58 -9.00
C ASN A 77 -15.81 -16.01 -10.26
N PRO A 78 -16.67 -15.14 -10.83
CA PRO A 78 -17.53 -15.50 -11.96
C PRO A 78 -16.80 -15.82 -13.27
N TYR A 79 -15.50 -15.54 -13.39
CA TYR A 79 -14.70 -15.90 -14.57
C TYR A 79 -14.18 -17.34 -14.54
N TYR A 80 -14.27 -18.02 -13.40
CA TYR A 80 -13.68 -19.35 -13.17
C TYR A 80 -14.74 -20.43 -12.85
N ASN A 81 -16.02 -20.06 -12.94
CA ASN A 81 -17.18 -20.92 -12.69
C ASN A 81 -18.02 -21.09 -13.97
#